data_AF-A0A1F8PWS0-F1
#
_entry.id   AF-A0A1F8PWS0-F1
#
_cell.length_a   1.000
_cell.length_b   1.000
_cell.length_c   1.000
_cell.angle_alpha   90.00
_cell.angle_beta   90.00
_cell.angle_gamma   90.00
#
_symmetry.space_group_name_H-M   'P 1'
#
loop_
_entity.id
_entity.type
_entity.pdbx_description
1 polymer ?
#
loop_
_entity_poly.entity_id
_entity_poly.type
_entity_poly.pdbx_seq_one_letter_code
_entity_poly.pdbx_strand_id
1 'polypeptide(L)'
;MPHTRYLDEEIVPFDTFIGKTFTSVENTGLAILFTAPDYQFALTHDQHCCEDVRVHDVNGDLSDLVDVPIEIAEESSYVSPGDHRIDDPSGTPCDPLDEDDSSYTWTFYRLGTSKGPVIIRFYGTSNGYYSERVDLVLRKPGGIFQDIIDDDDDDDN
;
A
#
# COMPACT_ATOMS: atom_id res chain seq x y z
N MET A 1 22.21 14.91 -18.10
CA MET A 1 21.13 15.63 -17.37
C MET A 1 21.00 14.96 -16.02
N PRO A 2 21.18 15.65 -14.89
CA PRO A 2 21.15 14.98 -13.59
C PRO A 2 19.69 14.70 -13.22
N HIS A 3 19.34 13.41 -13.13
CA HIS A 3 18.07 12.98 -12.52
C HIS A 3 18.13 13.34 -11.02
N THR A 4 17.11 14.08 -10.61
CA THR A 4 17.04 14.76 -9.32
C THR A 4 16.59 13.79 -8.24
N ARG A 5 17.39 13.70 -7.17
CA ARG A 5 17.13 13.24 -5.78
C ARG A 5 16.29 11.96 -5.61
N TYR A 6 17.01 10.88 -5.31
CA TYR A 6 16.48 9.68 -4.66
C TYR A 6 15.69 10.06 -3.41
N LEU A 7 14.39 9.84 -3.44
CA LEU A 7 13.63 9.65 -2.21
C LEU A 7 13.99 8.25 -1.73
N ASP A 8 14.39 8.11 -0.48
CA ASP A 8 14.56 6.80 0.14
C ASP A 8 13.16 6.21 0.33
N GLU A 9 12.78 5.38 -0.62
CA GLU A 9 11.56 4.57 -0.58
C GLU A 9 11.89 3.22 0.03
N GLU A 10 11.17 2.87 1.09
CA GLU A 10 11.33 1.61 1.80
C GLU A 10 9.97 0.91 1.86
N ILE A 11 9.87 -0.32 1.38
CA ILE A 11 8.69 -1.16 1.61
C ILE A 11 8.76 -1.65 3.05
N VAL A 12 7.72 -1.36 3.82
CA VAL A 12 7.65 -1.67 5.25
C VAL A 12 6.44 -2.57 5.57
N PRO A 13 6.47 -3.34 6.66
CA PRO A 13 5.32 -4.14 7.08
C PRO A 13 4.12 -3.27 7.44
N PHE A 14 2.89 -3.73 7.16
CA PHE A 14 1.67 -2.94 7.41
C PHE A 14 1.45 -2.57 8.88
N ASP A 15 1.90 -3.42 9.82
CA ASP A 15 1.84 -3.16 11.26
C ASP A 15 2.68 -1.94 11.71
N THR A 16 3.56 -1.43 10.83
CA THR A 16 4.31 -0.18 11.03
C THR A 16 3.39 1.03 11.27
N PHE A 17 2.13 0.96 10.83
CA PHE A 17 1.15 2.01 11.11
C PHE A 17 0.75 2.13 12.58
N ILE A 18 0.88 1.08 13.39
CA ILE A 18 0.50 1.14 14.80
C ILE A 18 1.28 2.26 15.52
N GLY A 19 0.54 3.18 16.15
CA GLY A 19 1.06 4.33 16.86
C GLY A 19 1.46 5.52 15.97
N LYS A 20 1.40 5.42 14.64
CA LYS A 20 1.62 6.56 13.73
C LYS A 20 0.44 7.51 13.77
N THR A 21 0.70 8.79 13.57
CA THR A 21 -0.31 9.86 13.50
C THR A 21 -0.08 10.65 12.23
N PHE A 22 -1.15 10.90 11.47
CA PHE A 22 -1.09 11.56 10.18
C PHE A 22 -1.81 12.90 10.21
N THR A 23 -1.25 13.89 9.51
CA THR A 23 -1.87 15.21 9.33
C THR A 23 -2.82 15.25 8.13
N SER A 24 -2.66 14.33 7.17
CA SER A 24 -3.64 14.13 6.10
C SER A 24 -3.64 12.69 5.60
N VAL A 25 -4.81 12.25 5.14
CA VAL A 25 -4.99 10.97 4.44
C VAL A 25 -5.81 11.22 3.17
N GLU A 26 -5.30 10.82 2.02
CA GLU A 26 -5.87 11.15 0.71
C GLU A 26 -6.00 9.91 -0.18
N ASN A 27 -7.14 9.76 -0.84
CA ASN A 27 -7.37 8.71 -1.83
C ASN A 27 -7.18 9.26 -3.25
N THR A 28 -6.25 8.69 -4.01
CA THR A 28 -5.97 9.08 -5.40
C THR A 28 -6.67 8.19 -6.43
N GLY A 29 -7.36 7.13 -5.98
CA GLY A 29 -7.89 6.04 -6.80
C GLY A 29 -6.87 4.93 -7.05
N LEU A 30 -5.58 5.24 -7.13
CA LEU A 30 -4.51 4.26 -7.30
C LEU A 30 -3.77 3.95 -6.00
N ALA A 31 -3.77 4.89 -5.06
CA ALA A 31 -3.10 4.76 -3.79
C ALA A 31 -3.85 5.50 -2.68
N ILE A 32 -3.58 5.12 -1.43
CA ILE A 32 -3.90 5.93 -0.26
C ILE A 32 -2.60 6.55 0.26
N LEU A 33 -2.57 7.89 0.32
CA LEU A 33 -1.43 8.66 0.79
C LEU A 33 -1.66 9.10 2.23
N PHE A 34 -0.70 8.79 3.11
CA PHE A 34 -0.71 9.17 4.51
C PHE A 34 0.46 10.12 4.77
N THR A 35 0.17 11.36 5.11
CA THR A 35 1.21 12.39 5.29
C THR A 35 1.38 12.74 6.76
N ALA A 36 2.62 12.79 7.22
CA ALA A 36 3.04 13.35 8.50
C ALA A 36 4.11 14.44 8.24
N PRO A 37 4.50 15.24 9.24
CA PRO A 37 5.48 16.32 9.05
C PRO A 37 6.86 15.86 8.56
N ASP A 38 7.27 14.65 8.93
CA ASP A 38 8.62 14.11 8.78
C ASP A 38 8.68 12.81 7.98
N TYR A 39 7.55 12.28 7.53
CA TYR A 39 7.47 11.12 6.64
C TYR A 39 6.13 11.06 5.92
N GLN A 40 6.12 10.31 4.82
CA GLN A 40 4.90 9.96 4.11
C GLN A 40 4.86 8.44 3.94
N PHE A 41 3.67 7.86 4.04
CA PHE A 41 3.44 6.50 3.59
C PHE A 41 2.50 6.52 2.38
N ALA A 42 2.70 5.58 1.47
CA ALA A 42 1.78 5.30 0.39
C ALA A 42 1.41 3.83 0.43
N LEU A 43 0.11 3.54 0.50
CA LEU A 43 -0.42 2.22 0.25
C LEU A 43 -0.73 2.13 -1.25
N THR A 44 0.12 1.42 -1.99
CA THR A 44 0.18 1.52 -3.46
C THR A 44 0.69 0.24 -4.09
N HIS A 45 0.49 0.10 -5.41
CA HIS A 45 1.05 -0.97 -6.22
C HIS A 45 1.84 -0.37 -7.39
N ASP A 46 2.98 -0.97 -7.76
CA ASP A 46 3.76 -0.58 -8.94
C ASP A 46 3.18 -1.25 -10.19
N GLN A 47 2.40 -0.48 -10.97
CA GLN A 47 1.68 -1.03 -12.12
C GLN A 47 2.62 -1.43 -13.26
N HIS A 48 2.43 -2.63 -13.80
CA HIS A 48 2.95 -3.03 -15.10
C HIS A 48 1.85 -3.18 -16.17
N CYS A 49 2.24 -3.50 -17.41
CA CYS A 49 1.38 -3.39 -18.58
C CYS A 49 0.19 -4.37 -18.65
N CYS A 50 0.15 -5.38 -17.77
CA CYS A 50 -0.83 -6.46 -17.79
C CYS A 50 -1.47 -6.67 -16.40
N GLU A 51 -1.38 -5.68 -15.53
CA GLU A 51 -2.05 -5.66 -14.24
C GLU A 51 -2.76 -4.32 -14.03
N ASP A 52 -3.81 -4.35 -13.21
CA ASP A 52 -4.52 -3.16 -12.75
C ASP A 52 -4.89 -3.37 -11.28
N VAL A 53 -4.17 -2.68 -10.39
CA VAL A 53 -4.43 -2.71 -8.94
C VAL A 53 -4.82 -1.34 -8.42
N ARG A 54 -6.05 -1.19 -7.94
CA ARG A 54 -6.59 0.13 -7.59
C ARG A 54 -7.45 0.09 -6.34
N VAL A 55 -7.60 1.26 -5.72
CA VAL A 55 -8.54 1.45 -4.62
C VAL A 55 -9.95 1.29 -5.18
N HIS A 56 -10.64 0.26 -4.75
CA HIS A 56 -12.01 -0.01 -5.15
C HIS A 56 -13.00 0.71 -4.24
N ASP A 57 -12.81 0.60 -2.92
CA ASP A 57 -13.76 1.09 -1.93
C ASP A 57 -13.06 1.51 -0.63
N VAL A 58 -13.65 2.48 0.06
CA VAL A 58 -13.25 2.95 1.39
C VAL A 58 -14.49 2.97 2.26
N ASN A 59 -14.58 2.01 3.17
CA ASN A 59 -15.67 1.91 4.13
C ASN A 59 -15.29 2.60 5.44
N GLY A 60 -15.90 3.76 5.71
CA GLY A 60 -15.54 4.67 6.80
C GLY A 60 -15.17 6.07 6.27
N ASP A 61 -14.72 6.95 7.15
CA ASP A 61 -14.28 8.30 6.79
C ASP A 61 -12.75 8.42 6.96
N LEU A 62 -12.01 8.78 5.91
CA LEU A 62 -10.55 8.96 5.98
C LEU A 62 -10.14 10.01 7.02
N SER A 63 -11.02 10.98 7.34
CA SER A 63 -10.76 11.98 8.39
C SER A 63 -10.73 11.38 9.80
N ASP A 64 -11.25 10.16 10.00
CA ASP A 64 -11.13 9.42 11.26
C ASP A 64 -9.69 8.91 11.48
N LEU A 65 -8.83 8.94 10.46
CA LEU A 65 -7.42 8.55 10.52
C LEU A 65 -6.47 9.74 10.77
N VAL A 66 -6.99 10.97 10.79
CA VAL A 66 -6.21 12.21 10.88
C VAL A 66 -6.11 12.71 12.33
N ASP A 67 -4.94 13.21 12.73
CA ASP A 67 -4.63 13.81 14.04
C ASP A 67 -4.90 12.90 15.26
N VAL A 68 -4.97 11.59 15.03
CA VAL A 68 -5.07 10.55 16.06
C VAL A 68 -4.14 9.39 15.74
N PRO A 69 -3.60 8.70 16.76
CA PRO A 69 -2.78 7.53 16.51
C PRO A 69 -3.61 6.38 15.94
N ILE A 70 -3.02 5.62 15.02
CA ILE A 70 -3.57 4.34 14.58
C ILE A 70 -3.37 3.30 15.70
N GLU A 71 -4.46 2.71 16.17
CA GLU A 71 -4.50 1.72 17.25
C GLU A 71 -4.58 0.28 16.70
N ILE A 72 -5.13 0.12 15.50
CA ILE A 72 -5.25 -1.17 14.81
C ILE A 72 -4.81 -1.01 13.36
N ALA A 73 -4.03 -1.95 12.86
CA ALA A 73 -3.58 -2.06 11.48
C ALA A 73 -3.54 -3.55 11.12
N GLU A 74 -4.51 -3.99 10.32
CA GLU A 74 -4.65 -5.39 9.89
C GLU A 74 -4.74 -5.44 8.36
N GLU A 75 -3.95 -6.32 7.75
CA GLU A 75 -4.00 -6.63 6.32
C GLU A 75 -4.57 -8.04 6.12
N SER A 76 -5.45 -8.20 5.14
CA SER A 76 -5.91 -9.51 4.68
C SER A 76 -6.11 -9.50 3.17
N SER A 77 -5.80 -10.60 2.50
CA SER A 77 -5.98 -10.75 1.06
C SER A 77 -6.72 -12.03 0.72
N TYR A 78 -7.48 -11.94 -0.36
CA TYR A 78 -8.31 -13.00 -0.90
C TYR A 78 -7.97 -13.15 -2.37
N VAL A 79 -7.20 -14.19 -2.67
CA VAL A 79 -6.84 -14.59 -4.02
C VAL A 79 -7.80 -15.71 -4.42
N SER A 80 -8.38 -15.65 -5.63
CA SER A 80 -9.16 -16.78 -6.11
C SER A 80 -8.25 -17.91 -6.60
N PRO A 81 -8.33 -19.14 -6.06
CA PRO A 81 -8.13 -20.33 -6.88
C PRO A 81 -9.43 -20.52 -7.66
N GLY A 82 -9.36 -20.55 -9.00
CA GLY A 82 -10.51 -20.49 -9.90
C GLY A 82 -11.80 -21.15 -9.39
N ASP A 83 -12.92 -20.45 -9.60
CA ASP A 83 -14.31 -20.87 -9.36
C ASP A 83 -14.82 -20.92 -7.91
N HIS A 84 -14.25 -20.13 -6.99
CA HIS A 84 -14.81 -20.00 -5.64
C HIS A 84 -14.98 -18.55 -5.18
N ARG A 85 -16.25 -18.16 -4.98
CA ARG A 85 -16.64 -16.95 -4.26
C ARG A 85 -16.11 -17.05 -2.84
N ILE A 86 -15.31 -16.09 -2.41
CA ILE A 86 -14.91 -15.97 -1.01
C ILE A 86 -15.55 -14.69 -0.49
N ASP A 87 -16.25 -14.77 0.64
CA ASP A 87 -16.74 -13.58 1.31
C ASP A 87 -15.60 -12.96 2.14
N ASP A 88 -15.49 -11.63 2.14
CA ASP A 88 -14.62 -10.94 3.11
C ASP A 88 -15.13 -11.16 4.56
N PRO A 89 -14.36 -10.80 5.60
CA PRO A 89 -14.79 -10.99 6.99
C PRO A 89 -16.07 -10.21 7.36
N SER A 90 -16.48 -9.25 6.52
CA SER A 90 -17.71 -8.47 6.68
C SER A 90 -18.92 -9.07 5.96
N GLY A 91 -18.74 -10.18 5.23
CA GLY A 91 -19.78 -10.81 4.42
C GLY A 91 -20.01 -10.11 3.07
N THR A 92 -19.06 -9.28 2.62
CA THR A 92 -19.11 -8.69 1.29
C THR A 92 -18.55 -9.71 0.29
N PRO A 93 -19.31 -10.06 -0.78
CA PRO A 93 -18.82 -10.97 -1.79
C PRO A 93 -17.56 -10.43 -2.48
N CYS A 94 -16.49 -11.22 -2.52
CA CYS A 94 -15.28 -10.93 -3.29
C CYS A 94 -15.35 -11.62 -4.66
N ASP A 95 -16.43 -11.39 -5.40
CA ASP A 95 -16.58 -11.85 -6.78
C ASP A 95 -15.63 -11.06 -7.71
N PRO A 96 -15.30 -11.58 -8.90
CA PRO A 96 -14.57 -10.79 -9.90
C PRO A 96 -15.43 -9.60 -10.35
N LEU A 97 -14.79 -8.47 -10.68
CA LEU A 97 -15.50 -7.30 -11.20
C LEU A 97 -15.80 -7.45 -12.70
N ASP A 98 -14.98 -8.20 -13.43
CA ASP A 98 -15.20 -8.58 -14.82
C ASP A 98 -15.13 -10.10 -15.02
N GLU A 99 -15.96 -10.65 -15.92
CA GLU A 99 -15.93 -12.09 -16.26
C GLU A 99 -14.62 -12.49 -16.94
N ASP A 100 -13.92 -11.53 -17.55
CA ASP A 100 -12.63 -11.72 -18.22
C ASP A 100 -11.42 -11.64 -17.25
N ASP A 101 -11.64 -11.36 -15.96
CA ASP A 101 -10.59 -11.26 -14.94
C ASP A 101 -10.00 -12.65 -14.63
N SER A 102 -9.00 -13.04 -15.43
CA SER A 102 -8.38 -14.37 -15.38
C SER A 102 -7.65 -14.68 -14.07
N SER A 103 -7.18 -13.64 -13.37
CA SER A 103 -6.63 -13.67 -12.03
C SER A 103 -7.02 -12.37 -11.35
N TYR A 104 -7.48 -12.47 -10.11
CA TYR A 104 -7.79 -11.30 -9.30
C TYR A 104 -7.57 -11.55 -7.82
N THR A 105 -7.27 -10.45 -7.13
CA THR A 105 -7.05 -10.40 -5.68
C THR A 105 -7.81 -9.22 -5.09
N TRP A 106 -8.53 -9.50 -4.02
CA TRP A 106 -9.06 -8.48 -3.14
C TRP A 106 -8.14 -8.34 -1.93
N THR A 107 -7.67 -7.12 -1.65
CA THR A 107 -6.85 -6.83 -0.47
C THR A 107 -7.53 -5.80 0.41
N PHE A 108 -7.57 -6.06 1.71
CA PHE A 108 -8.28 -5.29 2.71
C PHE A 108 -7.29 -4.78 3.76
N TYR A 109 -7.35 -3.48 4.00
CA TYR A 109 -6.54 -2.79 5.00
C TYR A 109 -7.47 -2.15 6.03
N ARG A 110 -7.51 -2.74 7.22
CA ARG A 110 -8.32 -2.25 8.33
C ARG A 110 -7.47 -1.42 9.27
N LEU A 111 -7.85 -0.15 9.39
CA LEU A 111 -7.24 0.82 10.29
C LEU A 111 -8.24 1.21 11.36
N GLY A 112 -7.82 1.20 12.62
CA GLY A 112 -8.66 1.59 13.75
C GLY A 112 -8.05 2.75 14.50
N THR A 113 -8.88 3.74 14.84
CA THR A 113 -8.51 4.84 15.74
C THR A 113 -9.57 5.02 16.80
N SER A 114 -9.32 5.92 17.76
CA SER A 114 -10.32 6.37 18.73
C SER A 114 -11.55 7.07 18.10
N LYS A 115 -11.48 7.49 16.83
CA LYS A 115 -12.59 8.11 16.09
C LYS A 115 -13.48 7.08 15.39
N GLY A 116 -12.89 5.98 14.94
CA GLY A 116 -13.62 4.90 14.27
C GLY A 116 -12.70 4.01 13.44
N PRO A 117 -13.22 2.87 12.93
CA PRO A 117 -12.51 2.05 11.97
C PRO A 117 -12.71 2.55 10.54
N VAL A 118 -11.66 2.42 9.73
CA VAL A 118 -11.70 2.60 8.27
C VAL A 118 -11.17 1.33 7.62
N ILE A 119 -11.87 0.84 6.61
CA ILE A 119 -11.46 -0.33 5.83
C ILE A 119 -11.26 0.11 4.38
N ILE A 120 -10.04 -0.04 3.88
CA ILE A 120 -9.69 0.26 2.49
C ILE A 120 -9.63 -1.05 1.72
N ARG A 121 -10.27 -1.09 0.55
CA ARG A 121 -10.33 -2.26 -0.33
C ARG A 121 -9.60 -1.96 -1.63
N PHE A 122 -8.63 -2.79 -1.96
CA PHE A 122 -8.00 -2.82 -3.28
C PHE A 122 -8.55 -3.99 -4.08
N TYR A 123 -8.78 -3.73 -5.37
CA TYR A 123 -9.02 -4.77 -6.36
C TYR A 123 -7.86 -4.79 -7.33
N GLY A 124 -7.19 -5.94 -7.40
CA GLY A 124 -6.10 -6.20 -8.33
C GLY A 124 -6.48 -7.26 -9.34
N THR A 125 -6.19 -7.02 -10.61
CA THR A 125 -6.36 -8.00 -11.69
C THR A 125 -5.05 -8.19 -12.43
N SER A 126 -4.76 -9.41 -12.88
CA SER A 126 -3.63 -9.70 -13.75
C SER A 126 -3.95 -10.82 -14.74
N ASN A 127 -3.03 -11.07 -15.66
CA ASN A 127 -3.07 -12.26 -16.52
C ASN A 127 -2.50 -13.53 -15.84
N GLY A 128 -2.25 -13.49 -14.52
CA GLY A 128 -1.73 -14.60 -13.72
C GLY A 128 -0.20 -14.74 -13.66
N TYR A 129 0.55 -13.84 -14.31
CA TYR A 129 2.03 -13.82 -14.25
C TYR A 129 2.62 -12.71 -13.38
N TYR A 130 1.80 -11.76 -12.95
CA TYR A 130 2.22 -10.59 -12.19
C TYR A 130 1.57 -10.57 -10.80
N SER A 131 2.12 -9.75 -9.91
CA SER A 131 1.76 -9.75 -8.50
C SER A 131 0.71 -8.69 -8.23
N GLU A 132 -0.50 -9.07 -7.86
CA GLU A 132 -1.59 -8.15 -7.51
C GLU A 132 -1.46 -7.56 -6.08
N ARG A 133 -0.24 -7.57 -5.52
CA ARG A 133 0.04 -7.15 -4.14
C ARG A 133 0.16 -5.65 -4.02
N VAL A 134 -0.38 -5.13 -2.93
CA VAL A 134 -0.26 -3.72 -2.56
C VAL A 134 0.81 -3.62 -1.46
N ASP A 135 1.76 -2.72 -1.68
CA ASP A 135 2.87 -2.46 -0.77
C ASP A 135 2.59 -1.21 0.08
N LEU A 136 3.10 -1.22 1.31
CA LEU A 136 3.22 -0.02 2.12
C LEU A 136 4.61 0.58 1.93
N VAL A 137 4.69 1.70 1.22
CA VAL A 137 5.94 2.40 0.92
C VAL A 137 6.11 3.58 1.87
N LEU A 138 7.18 3.57 2.66
CA LEU A 138 7.64 4.70 3.48
C LEU A 138 8.57 5.59 2.67
N ARG A 139 8.30 6.89 2.69
CA ARG A 139 9.12 7.96 2.13
C ARG A 139 9.55 8.90 3.25
N LYS A 140 10.86 9.02 3.46
CA LYS A 140 11.43 10.06 4.35
C LYS A 140 11.90 11.24 3.51
N PRO A 141 11.58 12.50 3.89
CA PRO A 141 12.13 13.66 3.23
C PRO A 141 13.65 13.74 3.45
N GLY A 142 14.41 13.31 2.44
CA GLY A 142 15.83 13.65 2.24
C GLY A 142 16.83 12.94 3.15
N GLY A 143 16.97 11.62 3.03
CA GLY A 143 18.13 10.93 3.58
C GLY A 143 19.42 11.50 2.97
N ILE A 144 20.25 12.09 3.83
CA ILE A 144 21.64 12.37 3.54
C ILE A 144 22.42 11.06 3.69
N PHE A 145 22.66 10.34 2.59
CA PHE A 145 23.55 9.19 2.61
C PHE A 145 25.02 9.65 2.67
N GLN A 146 25.63 9.45 3.84
CA GLN A 146 27.09 9.49 4.04
C GLN A 146 27.67 8.07 4.15
N ASP A 147 26.91 7.02 3.86
CA ASP A 147 27.38 5.63 3.96
C ASP A 147 27.06 4.89 2.65
N ILE A 148 28.04 4.85 1.76
CA ILE A 148 28.48 3.77 0.86
C ILE A 148 29.54 4.44 -0.04
N ILE A 149 30.72 4.64 0.53
CA ILE A 149 31.95 4.53 -0.26
C ILE A 149 32.47 3.15 0.14
N ASP A 150 31.98 2.13 -0.56
CA ASP A 150 32.76 0.91 -0.75
C ASP A 150 33.89 1.29 -1.71
N ASP A 151 34.92 1.96 -1.19
CA ASP A 151 36.26 1.99 -1.81
C ASP A 151 36.93 0.67 -1.42
N ASP A 152 36.39 -0.43 -1.94
CA ASP A 152 37.17 -1.66 -2.10
C ASP A 152 37.76 -1.61 -3.52
N ASP A 153 39.07 -1.31 -3.51
CA ASP A 153 40.11 -1.79 -4.42
C ASP A 153 40.05 -1.44 -5.92
N ASP A 154 41.01 -0.61 -6.34
CA ASP A 154 41.99 -1.08 -7.33
C ASP A 154 43.34 -0.38 -7.08
N ASP A 155 44.15 -1.03 -6.24
CA ASP A 155 45.58 -0.81 -6.07
C ASP A 155 46.30 -1.38 -7.31
N ASP A 156 46.40 -0.59 -8.37
CA ASP A 156 47.15 -0.94 -9.58
C ASP A 156 48.53 -0.24 -9.53
N ASN A 157 49.54 -0.95 -8.97
CA ASN A 157 50.96 -0.59 -9.05
C ASN A 157 51.80 -1.68 -9.71
#